data_AF-A0A173T920-F1
#
_entry.id   AF-A0A173T920-F1
#
_cell.length_a   1.000
_cell.length_b   1.000
_cell.length_c   1.000
_cell.angle_alpha   90.00
_cell.angle_beta   90.00
_cell.angle_gamma   90.00
#
_symmetry.space_group_name_H-M   'P 1'
#
loop_
_entity.id
_entity.type
_entity.pdbx_description
1 polymer ?
#
loop_
_entity_poly.entity_id
_entity_poly.type
_entity_poly.pdbx_seq_one_letter_code
_entity_poly.pdbx_strand_id
1 'polypeptide(L)' 'MDKKLLNIKEICEYLGIGETKARELVRGCNGFGIRIGNRWYADKRKLDAWIEREAT' A
#
# COMPACT_ATOMS: atom_id res chain seq x y z
N MET A 1 -7.07 -12.42 -13.18
CA MET A 1 -7.69 -11.09 -13.28
C MET A 1 -7.18 -10.27 -12.09
N ASP A 2 -5.94 -9.80 -12.19
CA ASP A 2 -5.20 -9.23 -11.07
C ASP A 2 -5.70 -7.82 -10.74
N LYS A 3 -6.39 -7.70 -9.60
CA LYS A 3 -6.60 -6.37 -8.99
C LYS A 3 -5.23 -5.80 -8.65
N LYS A 4 -4.82 -4.79 -9.43
CA LYS A 4 -3.54 -4.08 -9.24
C LYS A 4 -3.56 -3.13 -8.04
N LEU A 5 -4.74 -2.72 -7.57
CA LEU A 5 -4.92 -1.71 -6.53
C LEU A 5 -5.51 -2.36 -5.27
N LEU A 6 -4.81 -2.17 -4.15
CA LEU A 6 -5.19 -2.58 -2.80
C LEU A 6 -5.74 -1.38 -2.03
N ASN A 7 -6.82 -1.57 -1.30
CA ASN A 7 -7.32 -0.59 -0.34
C ASN A 7 -6.49 -0.62 0.94
N ILE A 8 -6.60 0.43 1.77
CA ILE A 8 -5.94 0.43 3.10
C ILE A 8 -6.29 -0.80 3.94
N LYS A 9 -7.53 -1.28 3.91
CA LYS A 9 -7.91 -2.52 4.61
C LYS A 9 -7.18 -3.76 4.09
N GLU A 10 -7.07 -3.88 2.76
CA GLU A 10 -6.35 -5.01 2.15
C GLU A 10 -4.84 -4.91 2.44
N ILE A 11 -4.27 -3.70 2.49
CA ILE A 11 -2.88 -3.48 2.91
C ILE A 11 -2.68 -3.90 4.37
N CYS A 12 -3.62 -3.58 5.26
CA CYS A 12 -3.59 -4.01 6.65
C CYS A 12 -3.60 -5.53 6.76
N GLU A 13 -4.49 -6.21 6.04
CA GLU A 13 -4.57 -7.68 6.02
C GLU A 13 -3.33 -8.31 5.37
N TYR A 14 -2.78 -7.70 4.32
CA TYR A 14 -1.63 -8.22 3.59
C TYR A 14 -0.32 -8.12 4.39
N LEU A 15 -0.07 -6.97 5.01
CA LEU A 15 1.15 -6.72 5.80
C LEU A 15 0.99 -7.11 7.28
N GLY A 16 -0.24 -7.40 7.75
CA GLY A 16 -0.53 -7.61 9.16
C GLY A 16 -0.32 -6.36 10.03
N ILE A 17 -0.41 -5.16 9.44
CA ILE A 17 -0.20 -3.89 10.15
C ILE A 17 -1.53 -3.20 10.46
N GLY A 18 -1.55 -2.40 11.54
CA GLY A 18 -2.71 -1.59 11.89
C GLY A 18 -2.98 -0.48 10.86
N GLU A 19 -4.25 -0.05 10.77
CA GLU A 19 -4.69 0.98 9.82
C GLU A 19 -3.91 2.29 9.92
N THR A 20 -3.44 2.66 11.11
CA THR A 20 -2.63 3.87 11.31
C THR A 20 -1.31 3.76 10.55
N LYS A 21 -0.59 2.65 10.70
CA LYS A 21 0.65 2.41 9.95
C LYS A 21 0.40 2.27 8.45
N ALA A 22 -0.67 1.58 8.05
CA ALA A 22 -1.02 1.47 6.64
C ALA A 22 -1.34 2.83 6.01
N ARG A 23 -2.05 3.72 6.72
CA ARG A 23 -2.29 5.10 6.29
C ARG A 23 -1.00 5.90 6.18
N GLU A 24 -0.10 5.78 7.16
CA GLU A 24 1.21 6.43 7.11
C GLU A 24 2.05 5.93 5.93
N LEU A 25 2.03 4.63 5.64
CA LEU A 25 2.73 4.01 4.51
C LEU A 25 2.21 4.50 3.15
N VAL A 26 0.89 4.55 2.98
CA VAL A 26 0.25 4.99 1.73
C VAL A 26 0.37 6.50 1.52
N ARG A 27 0.41 7.29 2.61
CA ARG A 27 0.57 8.75 2.55
C ARG A 27 2.03 9.19 2.55
N GLY A 28 2.92 8.37 3.10
CA GLY A 28 4.36 8.50 2.97
C GLY A 28 4.71 8.40 1.50
N CYS A 29 5.65 9.22 1.04
CA CYS A 29 6.03 9.35 -0.37
C CYS A 29 6.78 8.09 -0.90
N ASN A 30 6.30 6.89 -0.57
CA ASN A 30 6.91 5.59 -0.83
C ASN A 30 6.63 5.11 -2.26
N GLY A 31 5.87 5.89 -3.06
CA GLY A 31 5.68 5.69 -4.50
C GLY A 31 4.61 4.65 -4.89
N PHE A 32 4.12 3.85 -3.95
CA PHE A 32 3.01 2.91 -4.17
C PHE A 32 1.63 3.48 -3.83
N GLY A 33 1.54 4.55 -3.03
CA GLY A 33 0.28 5.21 -2.70
C GLY A 33 -0.29 6.00 -3.87
N ILE A 34 -1.53 5.70 -4.26
CA ILE A 34 -2.27 6.36 -5.34
C ILE A 34 -3.58 6.91 -4.75
N ARG A 35 -3.77 8.22 -4.87
CA ARG A 35 -5.04 8.86 -4.53
C ARG A 35 -5.93 8.92 -5.77
N ILE A 36 -7.07 8.23 -5.73
CA ILE A 36 -8.10 8.29 -6.78
C ILE A 36 -9.33 8.93 -6.17
N GLY A 37 -9.62 10.18 -6.56
CA GLY A 37 -10.66 11.00 -5.93
C GLY A 37 -10.36 11.25 -4.45
N ASN A 38 -11.30 10.91 -3.57
CA ASN A 38 -11.16 11.04 -2.11
C ASN A 38 -10.68 9.74 -1.42
N ARG A 39 -10.30 8.71 -2.19
CA ARG A 39 -9.87 7.41 -1.67
C ARG A 39 -8.39 7.17 -1.95
N TRP A 40 -7.75 6.53 -0.99
CA TRP A 40 -6.35 6.11 -1.07
C TRP A 40 -6.27 4.62 -1.37
N TYR A 41 -5.44 4.30 -2.36
CA TYR A 41 -5.14 2.96 -2.83
C TYR A 41 -3.62 2.75 -2.80
N ALA A 42 -3.17 1.52 -2.75
CA ALA A 42 -1.79 1.15 -3.04
C ALA A 42 -1.72 0.28 -4.28
N ASP A 43 -0.72 0.49 -5.12
CA ASP A 43 -0.40 -0.45 -6.18
C ASP A 43 0.34 -1.66 -5.60
N LYS A 44 -0.23 -2.86 -5.78
CA LYS A 44 0.33 -4.11 -5.24
C LYS A 44 1.75 -4.37 -5.73
N ARG A 45 2.03 -4.13 -7.02
CA ARG A 45 3.36 -4.41 -7.59
C ARG A 45 4.41 -3.49 -7.01
N LYS A 46 4.07 -2.21 -6.83
CA LYS A 46 4.97 -1.25 -6.20
C LYS A 46 5.12 -1.52 -4.71
N LEU A 47 4.07 -2.00 -4.05
CA LEU A 47 4.12 -2.41 -2.65
C LEU A 47 5.08 -3.59 -2.47
N ASP A 48 4.96 -4.64 -3.29
CA ASP A 48 5.86 -5.81 -3.25
C ASP A 48 7.33 -5.38 -3.49
N ALA A 49 7.58 -4.56 -4.52
CA ALA A 49 8.93 -4.03 -4.78
C ALA A 49 9.47 -3.15 -3.63
N TRP A 50 8.60 -2.42 -2.94
CA TRP A 50 8.99 -1.64 -1.77
C TRP A 50 9.34 -2.54 -0.58
N ILE A 51 8.56 -3.60 -0.34
CA ILE A 51 8.85 -4.59 0.71
C ILE A 51 10.20 -5.27 0.44
N GLU A 52 10.46 -5.71 -0.78
CA GLU A 52 11.75 -6.32 -1.16
C GLU A 52 12.92 -5.35 -0.92
N ARG A 53 12.72 -4.06 -1.20
CA ARG A 53 13.75 -3.03 -1.00
C ARG A 53 14.03 -2.74 0.48
N GLU A 54 13.01 -2.71 1.33
CA GLU A 54 13.20 -2.45 2.77
C GLU A 54 13.65 -3.69 3.55
N ALA A 55 13.41 -4.90 3.01
CA ALA A 55 13.87 -6.15 3.59
C ALA A 55 15.34 -6.48 3.26
N THR A 56 15.98 -5.69 2.38
CA THR A 56 17.39 -5.81 1.98
C THR A 56 18.25 -4.80 2.73
#